data_AF-A0A965KRP1-F1
#
_entry.id   AF-A0A965KRP1-F1
#
_cell.length_a   1.000
_cell.length_b   1.000
_cell.length_c   1.000
_cell.angle_alpha   90.00
_cell.angle_beta   90.00
_cell.angle_gamma   90.00
#
_symmetry.space_group_name_H-M   'P 1'
#
loop_
_entity.id
_entity.type
_entity.pdbx_description
1 polymer ?
#
loop_
_entity_poly.entity_id
_entity_poly.type
_entity_poly.pdbx_seq_one_letter_code
_entity_poly.pdbx_strand_id
1 'polypeptide(L)'
;MAYLKNPRVRDFIRTIRSQCRKCNIRFVMSSGYQINSLDGERCQGIFEPPDHTAKSTSAARGALKVATGGRRTSEWLFSLAHEYAHFLQWMRDDPIFNEKDYYTLEEATEREALEICREFRLPMPRRVLLREKKNYLRKLKGGV
;
A
#
# COMPACT_ATOMS: atom_id res chain seq x y z
N MET A 1 20.20 -4.34 0.19
CA MET A 1 18.78 -4.76 0.14
C MET A 1 18.68 -6.27 -0.09
N ALA A 2 18.75 -7.11 0.95
CA ALA A 2 18.77 -8.58 0.82
C ALA A 2 17.46 -9.17 0.24
N TYR A 3 16.33 -8.48 0.39
CA TYR A 3 15.01 -8.95 -0.04
C TYR A 3 14.76 -8.89 -1.55
N LEU A 4 15.47 -8.01 -2.29
CA LEU A 4 15.40 -7.98 -3.75
C LEU A 4 16.01 -9.23 -4.40
N LYS A 5 16.70 -10.07 -3.61
CA LYS A 5 17.18 -11.37 -4.08
C LYS A 5 16.05 -12.39 -4.23
N ASN A 6 14.93 -12.20 -3.54
CA ASN A 6 13.79 -13.12 -3.64
C ASN A 6 13.01 -12.85 -4.94
N PRO A 7 12.85 -13.85 -5.83
CA PRO A 7 12.16 -13.67 -7.11
C PRO A 7 10.69 -13.27 -6.93
N ARG A 8 10.00 -13.80 -5.91
CA ARG A 8 8.59 -13.48 -5.63
C ARG A 8 8.39 -12.01 -5.26
N VAL A 9 9.30 -11.47 -4.45
CA VAL A 9 9.29 -10.05 -4.07
C VAL A 9 9.55 -9.16 -5.29
N ARG A 10 10.48 -9.56 -6.17
CA ARG A 10 10.75 -8.83 -7.42
C ARG A 10 9.56 -8.83 -8.35
N ASP A 11 8.92 -9.99 -8.54
CA ASP A 11 7.76 -10.11 -9.43
C ASP A 11 6.57 -9.32 -8.89
N PHE A 12 6.37 -9.30 -7.57
CA PHE A 12 5.39 -8.45 -6.91
C PHE A 12 5.64 -6.96 -7.18
N ILE A 13 6.84 -6.46 -6.88
CA ILE A 13 7.19 -5.04 -7.13
C ILE A 13 7.08 -4.69 -8.62
N ARG A 14 7.50 -5.60 -9.51
CA ARG A 14 7.41 -5.38 -10.96
C ARG A 14 5.95 -5.27 -11.41
N THR A 15 5.07 -6.10 -10.87
CA THR A 15 3.64 -6.09 -11.18
C THR A 15 3.02 -4.77 -10.77
N ILE A 16 3.25 -4.35 -9.52
CA ILE A 16 2.76 -3.06 -9.00
C ILE A 16 3.28 -1.91 -9.87
N ARG A 17 4.59 -1.87 -10.15
CA ARG A 17 5.17 -0.82 -11.00
C ARG A 17 4.55 -0.76 -12.39
N SER A 18 4.26 -1.91 -12.99
CA SER A 18 3.62 -1.99 -14.29
C SER A 18 2.20 -1.42 -14.25
N GLN A 19 1.40 -1.81 -13.26
CA GLN A 19 0.03 -1.35 -13.12
C GLN A 19 -0.05 0.13 -12.76
N CYS A 20 0.73 0.60 -11.76
CA CYS A 20 0.84 2.03 -11.45
C CYS A 20 1.16 2.87 -12.69
N ARG A 21 2.11 2.41 -13.53
CA ARG A 21 2.47 3.14 -14.75
C ARG A 21 1.30 3.26 -15.73
N LYS A 22 0.50 2.20 -15.90
CA LYS A 22 -0.67 2.20 -16.79
C LYS A 22 -1.76 3.17 -16.30
N CYS A 23 -1.87 3.34 -14.99
CA CYS A 23 -2.90 4.16 -14.34
C CYS A 23 -2.42 5.59 -13.98
N ASN A 24 -1.36 6.09 -14.62
CA ASN A 24 -0.77 7.40 -14.31
C ASN A 24 -0.43 7.62 -12.82
N ILE A 25 0.07 6.57 -12.15
CA ILE A 25 0.48 6.60 -10.75
C ILE A 25 2.00 6.48 -10.66
N ARG A 26 2.61 7.31 -9.80
CA ARG A 26 4.04 7.24 -9.50
C ARG A 26 4.29 6.25 -8.36
N PHE A 27 4.97 5.15 -8.66
CA PHE A 27 5.44 4.22 -7.64
C PHE A 27 6.76 4.67 -7.01
N VAL A 28 6.82 4.77 -5.68
CA VAL A 28 8.00 5.21 -4.94
C VAL A 28 8.26 4.31 -3.72
N MET A 29 9.50 3.84 -3.59
CA MET A 29 9.99 3.24 -2.35
C MET A 29 10.94 4.25 -1.70
N SER A 30 10.51 4.84 -0.58
CA SER A 30 11.30 5.84 0.14
C SER A 30 12.35 5.15 1.03
N SER A 31 13.55 5.72 1.09
CA SER A 31 14.62 5.29 2.00
C SER A 31 14.45 5.81 3.42
N GLY A 32 13.44 6.64 3.69
CA GLY A 32 13.09 7.09 5.04
C GLY A 32 12.30 6.04 5.83
N TYR A 33 12.21 6.22 7.15
CA TYR A 33 11.35 5.42 8.03
C TYR A 33 9.86 5.77 7.87
N GLN A 34 9.57 7.03 7.55
CA GLN A 34 8.25 7.56 7.24
C GLN A 34 8.30 8.37 5.95
N ILE A 35 7.13 8.60 5.37
CA ILE A 35 6.87 9.53 4.27
C ILE A 35 5.90 10.59 4.75
N ASN A 36 5.98 11.78 4.17
CA ASN A 36 4.98 12.83 4.42
C ASN A 36 3.81 12.62 3.44
N SER A 37 2.59 12.54 3.97
CA SER A 37 1.37 12.66 3.16
C SER A 37 1.21 14.10 2.65
N LEU A 38 0.29 14.31 1.71
CA LEU A 38 -0.08 15.65 1.24
C LEU A 38 -0.62 16.52 2.38
N ASP A 39 -1.27 15.91 3.37
CA ASP A 39 -1.84 16.59 4.55
C ASP A 39 -0.79 16.86 5.65
N GLY A 40 0.48 16.55 5.40
CA GLY A 40 1.59 16.78 6.33
C GLY A 40 1.75 15.70 7.42
N GLU A 41 0.91 14.66 7.39
CA GLU A 41 1.02 13.53 8.32
C GLU A 41 2.18 12.61 7.95
N ARG A 42 2.77 11.98 8.97
CA ARG A 42 3.86 11.01 8.78
C ARG A 42 3.35 9.58 8.79
N CYS A 43 3.25 8.99 7.61
CA CYS A 43 2.80 7.62 7.44
C CYS A 43 3.92 6.68 6.93
N GLN A 44 3.65 5.38 6.93
CA GLN A 44 4.56 4.33 6.48
C GLN A 44 4.29 3.89 5.03
N GLY A 45 3.13 4.25 4.50
CA GLY A 45 2.64 3.98 3.16
C GLY A 45 1.52 4.97 2.84
N ILE A 46 1.35 5.28 1.56
CA ILE A 46 0.21 6.06 1.07
C ILE A 46 -0.10 5.69 -0.38
N PHE A 47 -1.39 5.58 -0.67
CA PHE A 47 -1.95 5.59 -2.00
C PHE A 47 -2.76 6.86 -2.24
N GLU A 48 -2.41 7.59 -3.28
CA GLU A 48 -3.06 8.81 -3.76
C GLU A 48 -3.55 8.51 -5.19
N PRO A 49 -4.87 8.43 -5.44
CA PRO A 49 -5.38 8.25 -6.80
C PRO A 49 -5.05 9.47 -7.67
N PRO A 50 -4.93 9.30 -8.99
CA PRO A 50 -4.74 10.43 -9.91
C PRO A 50 -5.95 11.38 -9.91
N ASP A 51 -5.68 12.68 -9.94
CA ASP A 51 -6.71 13.71 -10.06
C ASP A 51 -7.04 13.95 -11.54
N HIS A 52 -8.12 13.36 -12.01
CA HIS A 52 -8.59 13.51 -13.40
C HIS A 52 -9.15 14.92 -13.71
N THR A 53 -9.35 15.77 -12.71
CA THR A 53 -9.82 17.16 -12.90
C THR A 53 -8.67 18.15 -13.11
N ALA A 54 -7.42 17.75 -12.84
CA ALA A 54 -6.27 18.62 -12.93
C ALA A 54 -5.92 18.98 -14.39
N LYS A 55 -5.48 20.24 -14.58
CA LYS A 55 -5.20 20.85 -15.90
C LYS A 55 -4.02 20.25 -16.67
N SER A 56 -3.21 19.38 -16.05
CA SER A 56 -2.08 18.73 -16.71
C SER A 56 -1.85 17.32 -16.18
N THR A 57 -1.33 16.44 -17.02
CA THR A 57 -1.07 15.03 -16.68
C THR A 57 -0.06 14.86 -15.54
N SER A 58 0.86 15.83 -15.37
CA SER A 58 1.83 15.87 -14.29
C SER A 58 1.20 16.28 -12.95
N ALA A 59 0.26 17.22 -12.97
CA ALA A 59 -0.51 17.63 -11.78
C ALA A 59 -1.60 16.62 -11.42
N ALA A 60 -2.13 15.90 -12.41
CA ALA A 60 -3.11 14.82 -12.28
C ALA A 60 -2.49 13.50 -11.77
N ARG A 61 -1.18 13.45 -11.53
CA ARG A 61 -0.48 12.18 -11.32
C ARG A 61 -0.67 11.69 -9.90
N GLY A 62 -1.27 10.51 -9.74
CA GLY A 62 -1.37 9.84 -8.45
C GLY A 62 -0.03 9.31 -7.96
N ALA A 63 0.02 8.79 -6.74
CA ALA A 63 1.22 8.19 -6.18
C ALA A 63 0.90 6.96 -5.33
N LEU A 64 1.81 5.98 -5.36
CA LEU A 64 1.85 4.88 -4.41
C LEU A 64 3.24 4.88 -3.80
N LYS A 65 3.35 5.28 -2.53
CA LYS A 65 4.63 5.47 -1.83
C LYS A 65 4.68 4.57 -0.61
N VAL A 66 5.82 3.93 -0.38
CA VAL A 66 6.05 3.11 0.84
C VAL A 66 7.42 3.41 1.42
N ALA A 67 7.48 3.64 2.74
CA ALA A 67 8.72 3.83 3.47
C ALA A 67 9.43 2.49 3.70
N THR A 68 10.74 2.41 3.48
CA THR A 68 11.53 1.17 3.62
C THR A 68 12.75 1.32 4.53
N GLY A 69 13.13 2.55 4.87
CA GLY A 69 14.31 2.83 5.69
C GLY A 69 14.15 2.37 7.12
N GLY A 70 15.08 1.57 7.63
CA GLY A 70 15.06 1.10 9.02
C GLY A 70 13.89 0.17 9.38
N ARG A 71 13.05 -0.23 8.41
CA ARG A 71 11.89 -1.10 8.61
C ARG A 71 12.22 -2.55 8.30
N ARG A 72 11.58 -3.49 8.99
CA ARG A 72 11.76 -4.91 8.70
C ARG A 72 11.18 -5.23 7.32
N THR A 73 11.77 -6.23 6.65
CA THR A 73 11.30 -6.62 5.31
C THR A 73 9.83 -6.99 5.29
N SER A 74 9.36 -7.70 6.31
CA SER A 74 7.95 -8.06 6.43
C SER A 74 7.03 -6.85 6.64
N GLU A 75 7.48 -5.83 7.36
CA GLU A 75 6.66 -4.65 7.67
C GLU A 75 6.41 -3.82 6.43
N TRP A 76 7.46 -3.44 5.68
CA TRP A 76 7.27 -2.63 4.49
C TRP A 76 6.64 -3.43 3.34
N LEU A 77 6.87 -4.75 3.24
CA LEU A 77 6.17 -5.59 2.26
C LEU A 77 4.67 -5.64 2.55
N PHE A 78 4.28 -5.72 3.82
CA PHE A 78 2.88 -5.73 4.19
C PHE A 78 2.24 -4.36 3.93
N SER A 79 2.91 -3.25 4.30
CA SER A 79 2.45 -1.90 3.91
C SER A 79 2.33 -1.76 2.39
N LEU A 80 3.26 -2.33 1.62
CA LEU A 80 3.16 -2.30 0.16
C LEU A 80 1.95 -3.07 -0.36
N ALA A 81 1.65 -4.23 0.21
CA ALA A 81 0.45 -4.98 -0.14
C ALA A 81 -0.83 -4.23 0.25
N HIS A 82 -0.81 -3.52 1.38
CA HIS A 82 -1.89 -2.66 1.84
C HIS A 82 -2.15 -1.50 0.86
N GLU A 83 -1.14 -0.68 0.54
CA GLU A 83 -1.33 0.42 -0.42
C GLU A 83 -1.71 -0.07 -1.81
N TYR A 84 -1.25 -1.26 -2.18
CA TYR A 84 -1.64 -1.89 -3.44
C TYR A 84 -3.09 -2.39 -3.43
N ALA A 85 -3.62 -2.83 -2.28
CA ALA A 85 -5.04 -3.15 -2.15
C ALA A 85 -5.91 -1.90 -2.35
N HIS A 86 -5.56 -0.77 -1.71
CA HIS A 86 -6.22 0.52 -1.98
C HIS A 86 -6.21 0.88 -3.47
N PHE A 87 -5.06 0.71 -4.13
CA PHE A 87 -4.95 0.90 -5.57
C PHE A 87 -5.88 -0.03 -6.39
N LEU A 88 -5.96 -1.32 -6.05
CA LEU A 88 -6.81 -2.26 -6.77
C LEU A 88 -8.30 -1.97 -6.57
N GLN A 89 -8.71 -1.60 -5.35
CA GLN A 89 -10.07 -1.20 -5.05
C GLN A 89 -10.47 0.03 -5.89
N TRP A 90 -9.62 1.05 -5.91
CA TRP A 90 -9.80 2.22 -6.78
C TRP A 90 -9.85 1.84 -8.27
N MET A 91 -8.90 1.03 -8.74
CA MET A 91 -8.79 0.65 -10.15
C MET A 91 -10.01 -0.14 -10.64
N ARG A 92 -10.66 -0.91 -9.75
CA ARG A 92 -11.86 -1.71 -10.05
C ARG A 92 -13.16 -0.93 -9.84
N ASP A 93 -13.10 0.34 -9.44
CA ASP A 93 -14.26 1.12 -9.01
C ASP A 93 -15.08 0.39 -7.92
N ASP A 94 -14.35 -0.25 -6.99
CA ASP A 94 -14.95 -1.02 -5.90
C ASP A 94 -15.68 -0.06 -4.94
N PRO A 95 -16.97 -0.25 -4.64
CA PRO A 95 -17.71 0.63 -3.73
C PRO A 95 -17.06 0.81 -2.36
N ILE A 96 -16.31 -0.21 -1.89
CA ILE A 96 -15.59 -0.12 -0.62
C ILE A 96 -14.60 1.04 -0.57
N PHE A 97 -14.02 1.42 -1.71
CA PHE A 97 -13.05 2.52 -1.80
C PHE A 97 -13.66 3.87 -1.44
N ASN A 98 -14.97 4.02 -1.62
CA ASN A 98 -15.73 5.24 -1.30
C ASN A 98 -16.48 5.14 0.04
N GLU A 99 -16.20 4.11 0.84
CA GLU A 99 -16.84 3.92 2.15
C GLU A 99 -16.49 5.09 3.09
N LYS A 100 -17.50 5.63 3.76
CA LYS A 100 -17.35 6.74 4.70
C LYS A 100 -16.81 6.28 6.04
N ASP A 101 -17.16 5.07 6.46
CA ASP A 101 -16.56 4.46 7.63
C ASP A 101 -15.12 4.00 7.32
N TYR A 102 -14.17 4.84 7.70
CA TYR A 102 -12.74 4.58 7.53
C TYR A 102 -12.31 3.23 8.12
N TYR A 103 -12.91 2.79 9.23
CA TYR A 103 -12.57 1.48 9.81
C TYR A 103 -13.00 0.33 8.90
N THR A 104 -14.18 0.42 8.29
CA THR A 104 -14.72 -0.60 7.39
C THR A 104 -13.89 -0.69 6.11
N LEU A 105 -13.52 0.44 5.51
CA LEU A 105 -12.58 0.51 4.39
C LEU A 105 -11.26 -0.20 4.74
N GLU A 106 -10.61 0.24 5.83
CA GLU A 106 -9.30 -0.27 6.23
C GLU A 106 -9.35 -1.76 6.61
N GLU A 107 -10.44 -2.24 7.20
CA GLU A 107 -10.62 -3.67 7.46
C GLU A 107 -10.70 -4.49 6.16
N ALA A 108 -11.42 -4.01 5.16
CA ALA A 108 -11.51 -4.66 3.85
C ALA A 108 -10.16 -4.65 3.12
N THR A 109 -9.48 -3.50 3.11
CA THR A 109 -8.12 -3.36 2.56
C THR A 109 -7.13 -4.32 3.22
N GLU A 110 -7.19 -4.46 4.54
CA GLU A 110 -6.38 -5.42 5.29
C GLU A 110 -6.71 -6.89 4.97
N ARG A 111 -7.95 -7.21 4.59
CA ARG A 111 -8.30 -8.57 4.12
C ARG A 111 -7.69 -8.82 2.74
N GLU A 112 -7.82 -7.89 1.82
CA GLU A 112 -7.27 -8.00 0.47
C GLU A 112 -5.74 -8.00 0.45
N ALA A 113 -5.09 -7.20 1.30
CA ALA A 113 -3.64 -7.19 1.47
C ALA A 113 -3.09 -8.58 1.87
N LEU A 114 -3.83 -9.32 2.71
CA LEU A 114 -3.47 -10.69 3.08
C LEU A 114 -3.59 -11.65 1.90
N GLU A 115 -4.59 -11.47 1.04
CA GLU A 115 -4.81 -12.29 -0.15
C GLU A 115 -3.71 -12.03 -1.18
N ILE A 116 -3.38 -10.77 -1.44
CA ILE A 116 -2.24 -10.35 -2.28
C ILE A 116 -0.95 -11.02 -1.78
N CYS A 117 -0.67 -10.96 -0.46
CA CYS A 117 0.53 -11.60 0.10
C CYS A 117 0.58 -13.11 -0.18
N ARG A 118 -0.58 -13.79 -0.17
CA ARG A 118 -0.69 -15.23 -0.46
C ARG A 118 -0.54 -15.52 -1.94
N GLU A 119 -1.20 -14.75 -2.80
CA GLU A 119 -1.17 -14.91 -4.26
C GLU A 119 0.26 -14.79 -4.80
N PHE A 120 0.96 -13.75 -4.38
CA PHE A 120 2.36 -13.52 -4.76
C PHE A 120 3.35 -14.44 -4.01
N ARG A 121 2.88 -15.25 -3.05
CA ARG A 121 3.69 -16.14 -2.20
C ARG A 121 4.85 -15.39 -1.55
N LEU A 122 4.56 -14.23 -0.95
CA LEU A 122 5.59 -13.40 -0.34
C LEU A 122 6.26 -14.13 0.83
N PRO A 123 7.57 -13.91 1.07
CA PRO A 123 8.35 -14.64 2.07
C PRO A 123 8.07 -14.14 3.50
N MET A 124 6.80 -14.13 3.90
CA MET A 124 6.33 -13.68 5.20
C MET A 124 5.51 -14.78 5.86
N PRO A 125 5.89 -15.24 7.06
CA PRO A 125 5.11 -16.25 7.77
C PRO A 125 3.70 -15.75 8.05
N ARG A 126 2.70 -16.62 7.90
CA ARG A 126 1.28 -16.28 8.12
C ARG A 126 1.03 -15.63 9.49
N ARG A 127 1.75 -16.07 10.53
CA ARG A 127 1.65 -15.50 11.88
C ARG A 127 2.08 -14.02 11.93
N VAL A 128 3.08 -13.63 11.14
CA VAL A 128 3.54 -12.24 11.04
C VAL A 128 2.46 -11.41 10.34
N LEU A 129 1.93 -11.88 9.21
CA LEU A 129 0.87 -11.19 8.48
C LEU A 129 -0.37 -10.92 9.35
N LEU A 130 -0.85 -11.94 10.09
CA LEU A 130 -1.98 -11.77 11.00
C LEU A 130 -1.70 -10.80 12.14
N ARG A 131 -0.46 -10.77 12.64
CA ARG A 131 -0.04 -9.85 13.69
C ARG A 131 0.00 -8.41 13.18
N GLU A 132 0.57 -8.18 12.00
CA GLU A 132 0.63 -6.83 11.41
C GLU A 132 -0.77 -6.27 11.18
N LYS A 133 -1.68 -7.07 10.57
CA LYS A 133 -3.10 -6.72 10.46
C LYS A 133 -3.74 -6.34 11.79
N LYS A 134 -3.58 -7.20 12.80
CA LYS A 134 -4.16 -6.99 14.13
C LYS A 134 -3.60 -5.72 14.79
N ASN A 135 -2.32 -5.45 14.63
CA ASN A 135 -1.68 -4.26 15.17
C ASN A 135 -2.20 -2.99 14.47
N TYR A 136 -2.36 -3.03 13.15
CA TYR A 136 -2.89 -1.91 12.37
C TYR A 136 -4.33 -1.58 12.78
N LEU A 137 -5.24 -2.55 12.76
CA LEU A 137 -6.65 -2.35 13.14
C LEU A 137 -6.82 -1.95 14.62
N ARG A 138 -5.92 -2.37 15.50
CA ARG A 138 -5.91 -1.93 16.90
C ARG A 138 -5.52 -0.46 17.04
N LYS A 139 -4.56 0.03 16.25
CA LYS A 139 -4.19 1.45 16.25
C LYS A 139 -5.36 2.31 15.80
N LEU A 140 -6.11 1.86 14.77
CA LEU A 140 -7.32 2.54 14.32
C LEU A 140 -8.42 2.57 15.38
N LYS A 141 -8.66 1.46 16.08
CA LYS A 141 -9.66 1.38 17.17
C LYS A 141 -9.28 2.13 18.44
N GLY A 142 -7.99 2.27 18.72
CA GLY A 142 -7.48 2.97 19.90
C GLY A 142 -7.25 4.46 19.71
N GLY A 143 -7.59 5.01 18.54
CA GLY A 143 -7.55 6.43 18.24
C GLY A 143 -8.80 7.16 18.69
N VAL A 144 -8.97 7.27 20.02
CA VAL A 144 -9.71 8.34 20.72
C VAL A 144 -8.82 8.79 21.88
#